data_AF-A0A3D6DHH7-F1
#
_entry.id   AF-A0A3D6DHH7-F1
#
_cell.length_a   1.000
_cell.length_b   1.000
_cell.length_c   1.000
_cell.angle_alpha   90.00
_cell.angle_beta   90.00
_cell.angle_gamma   90.00
#
_symmetry.space_group_name_H-M   'P 1'
#
loop_
_entity.id
_entity.type
_entity.pdbx_description
1 polymer ?
#
loop_
_entity_poly.entity_id
_entity_poly.type
_entity_poly.pdbx_seq_one_letter_code
_entity_poly.pdbx_strand_id
1 'polypeptide(L)'
;IFPQNEEQERVARASLAAAEEAELWDAPIVTSIEPAAPFYVAEEYHQEYFARNPEQGYCVAVVGPKVKKFKALFADKLKTE
;
A
#
# COMPACT_ATOMS: atom_id res chain seq x y z
N ILE A 1 -6.71 -3.37 -7.42
CA ILE A 1 -6.52 -4.50 -6.49
C ILE A 1 -6.69 -5.78 -7.29
N PHE A 2 -5.73 -6.71 -7.22
CA PHE A 2 -5.77 -8.00 -7.91
C PHE A 2 -5.94 -9.12 -6.88
N PRO A 3 -7.17 -9.51 -6.50
CA PRO A 3 -7.41 -10.51 -5.48
C PRO A 3 -6.97 -11.90 -5.98
N GLN A 4 -6.33 -12.66 -5.11
CA GLN A 4 -5.80 -14.00 -5.38
C GLN A 4 -6.80 -15.12 -5.04
N ASN A 5 -7.90 -14.79 -4.38
CA ASN A 5 -9.01 -15.69 -4.05
C ASN A 5 -10.30 -14.90 -3.79
N GLU A 6 -11.41 -15.61 -3.68
CA GLU A 6 -12.74 -15.03 -3.48
C GLU A 6 -12.85 -14.21 -2.19
N GLU A 7 -12.17 -14.64 -1.12
CA GLU A 7 -12.19 -13.92 0.15
C GLU A 7 -11.52 -12.55 0.03
N GLN A 8 -10.37 -12.47 -0.66
CA GLN A 8 -9.71 -11.19 -0.94
C GLN A 8 -10.57 -10.29 -1.80
N GLU A 9 -11.30 -10.83 -2.79
CA GLU A 9 -12.22 -10.04 -3.60
C GLU A 9 -13.36 -9.47 -2.76
N ARG A 10 -13.98 -10.32 -1.92
CA ARG A 10 -15.05 -9.92 -1.01
C ARG A 10 -14.60 -8.80 -0.07
N VAL A 11 -13.43 -8.95 0.55
CA VAL A 11 -12.86 -7.95 1.47
C VAL A 11 -12.51 -6.65 0.73
N ALA A 12 -11.92 -6.73 -0.47
CA ALA A 12 -11.58 -5.56 -1.27
C ALA A 12 -12.83 -4.75 -1.65
N ARG A 13 -13.91 -5.43 -2.09
CA ARG A 13 -15.19 -4.79 -2.44
C ARG A 13 -15.86 -4.16 -1.22
N ALA A 14 -15.88 -4.86 -0.09
CA ALA A 14 -16.42 -4.31 1.16
C ALA A 14 -15.63 -3.08 1.62
N SER A 15 -14.30 -3.10 1.49
CA SER A 15 -13.45 -1.95 1.83
C SER A 15 -13.67 -0.76 0.90
N LEU A 16 -13.89 -0.99 -0.40
CA LEU A 16 -14.20 0.07 -1.35
C LEU A 16 -15.53 0.74 -1.00
N ALA A 17 -16.58 -0.04 -0.78
CA ALA A 17 -17.90 0.48 -0.39
C ALA A 17 -17.84 1.29 0.92
N ALA A 18 -17.11 0.78 1.93
CA ALA A 18 -16.94 1.50 3.19
C ALA A 18 -16.16 2.81 3.02
N ALA A 19 -15.20 2.86 2.09
CA ALA A 19 -14.43 4.06 1.80
C ALA A 19 -15.24 5.11 1.01
N GLU A 20 -16.12 4.68 0.10
CA GLU A 20 -17.05 5.55 -0.62
C GLU A 20 -18.09 6.16 0.35
N GLU A 21 -18.67 5.35 1.23
CA GLU A 21 -19.64 5.81 2.25
C GLU A 21 -19.01 6.81 3.24
N ALA A 22 -17.72 6.69 3.52
CA ALA A 22 -17.03 7.59 4.44
C ALA A 22 -16.79 9.00 3.86
N GLU A 23 -17.03 9.22 2.55
CA GLU A 23 -16.89 10.49 1.85
C GLU A 23 -15.57 11.23 2.16
N LEU A 24 -14.48 10.47 2.33
CA LEU A 24 -13.16 11.01 2.72
C LEU A 24 -12.48 11.80 1.59
N TRP A 25 -12.99 11.70 0.36
CA TRP A 25 -12.44 12.35 -0.82
C TRP A 25 -13.53 13.10 -1.57
N ASP A 26 -13.22 14.31 -2.05
CA ASP A 26 -14.13 15.14 -2.85
C ASP A 26 -14.45 14.52 -4.24
N ALA A 27 -13.64 13.57 -4.68
CA ALA A 27 -13.75 12.90 -5.98
C ALA A 27 -13.97 11.38 -5.81
N PRO A 28 -14.66 10.73 -6.77
CA PRO A 28 -14.91 9.29 -6.72
C PRO A 28 -13.63 8.45 -6.68
N ILE A 29 -13.69 7.32 -5.98
CA ILE A 29 -12.59 6.35 -5.94
C ILE A 29 -12.54 5.59 -7.26
N VAL A 30 -11.41 5.66 -7.97
CA VAL A 30 -11.20 5.00 -9.27
C VAL A 30 -10.45 3.66 -9.17
N THR A 31 -10.32 3.12 -7.95
CA THR A 31 -9.56 1.89 -7.72
C THR A 31 -10.24 0.70 -8.38
N SER A 32 -9.58 0.05 -9.35
CA SER A 32 -10.11 -1.16 -9.99
C SER A 32 -9.98 -2.38 -9.08
N ILE A 33 -10.92 -3.34 -9.21
CA ILE A 33 -10.82 -4.68 -8.63
C ILE A 33 -10.91 -5.66 -9.80
N GLU A 34 -9.78 -6.23 -10.17
CA GLU A 34 -9.61 -7.02 -11.40
C GLU A 34 -9.11 -8.42 -11.06
N PRO A 35 -9.45 -9.47 -11.82
CA PRO A 35 -8.96 -10.82 -11.58
C PRO A 35 -7.44 -10.89 -11.46
N ALA A 36 -6.93 -11.84 -10.67
CA ALA A 36 -5.49 -12.11 -10.60
C ALA A 36 -4.90 -12.30 -12.00
N ALA A 37 -3.77 -11.63 -12.24
CA ALA A 37 -3.02 -11.69 -13.48
C ALA A 37 -1.56 -12.10 -13.19
N PRO A 38 -0.80 -12.57 -14.20
CA PRO A 38 0.62 -12.83 -14.03
C PRO A 38 1.36 -11.60 -13.48
N PHE A 39 2.17 -11.81 -12.45
CA PHE A 39 3.03 -10.77 -11.89
C PHE A 39 4.45 -10.97 -12.39
N TYR A 40 5.01 -9.93 -13.00
CA TYR A 40 6.40 -9.92 -13.48
C TYR A 40 7.26 -9.17 -12.47
N VAL A 41 8.24 -9.86 -11.91
CA VAL A 41 9.15 -9.28 -10.91
C VAL A 41 9.99 -8.19 -11.57
N ALA A 42 10.01 -7.00 -10.95
CA ALA A 42 10.85 -5.89 -11.38
C ALA A 42 12.34 -6.18 -11.14
N GLU A 43 13.21 -5.45 -11.83
CA GLU A 43 14.66 -5.61 -11.75
C GLU A 43 15.20 -5.50 -10.32
N GLU A 44 16.34 -6.16 -10.07
CA GLU A 44 16.92 -6.26 -8.72
C GLU A 44 17.17 -4.91 -8.05
N TYR A 45 17.54 -3.89 -8.82
CA TYR A 45 17.81 -2.56 -8.25
C TYR A 45 16.53 -1.84 -7.77
N HIS A 46 15.34 -2.28 -8.20
CA HIS A 46 14.07 -1.80 -7.67
C HIS A 46 13.68 -2.45 -6.34
N GLN A 47 14.24 -3.62 -6.03
CA GLN A 47 13.94 -4.34 -4.79
C GLN A 47 14.59 -3.64 -3.60
N GLU A 48 13.83 -3.49 -2.51
CA GLU A 48 14.26 -2.83 -1.28
C GLU A 48 14.83 -1.40 -1.52
N TYR A 49 14.33 -0.69 -2.54
CA TYR A 49 14.92 0.56 -2.99
C TYR A 49 15.10 1.60 -1.88
N PHE A 50 14.08 1.80 -1.05
CA PHE A 50 14.15 2.76 0.06
C PHE A 50 15.20 2.36 1.12
N ALA A 51 15.30 1.07 1.44
CA ALA A 51 16.29 0.57 2.40
C ALA A 51 17.71 0.68 1.85
N ARG A 52 17.91 0.44 0.55
CA ARG A 52 19.21 0.53 -0.14
C ARG A 52 19.62 1.96 -0.47
N ASN A 53 18.66 2.89 -0.60
CA ASN A 53 18.89 4.27 -1.02
C ASN A 53 18.16 5.29 -0.12
N PRO A 54 18.37 5.27 1.21
CA PRO A 54 17.60 6.08 2.14
C PRO A 54 17.82 7.58 1.96
N GLU A 55 18.99 7.99 1.46
CA GLU A 55 19.37 9.39 1.26
C GLU A 55 18.95 9.97 -0.09
N GLN A 56 18.35 9.15 -0.97
CA GLN A 56 17.80 9.66 -2.23
C GLN A 56 16.75 10.74 -1.95
N GLY A 57 16.75 11.82 -2.73
CA GLY A 57 15.90 12.98 -2.47
C GLY A 57 14.41 12.64 -2.33
N TYR A 58 13.90 11.74 -3.17
CA TYR A 58 12.53 11.22 -3.08
C TYR A 58 12.28 10.42 -1.79
N CYS A 59 13.24 9.58 -1.41
CA CYS A 59 13.19 8.77 -0.19
C CYS A 59 13.10 9.66 1.05
N VAL A 60 13.95 10.69 1.12
CA VAL A 60 13.97 11.65 2.23
C VAL A 60 12.68 12.48 2.29
N ALA A 61 12.23 13.00 1.14
CA ALA A 61 11.09 13.93 1.10
C ALA A 61 9.73 13.24 1.25
N VAL A 62 9.57 12.02 0.73
CA VAL A 62 8.25 11.37 0.59
C VAL A 62 8.13 10.10 1.41
N VAL A 63 9.09 9.18 1.30
CA VAL A 63 8.98 7.84 1.91
C VAL A 63 9.28 7.88 3.41
N GLY A 64 10.37 8.55 3.81
CA GLY A 64 10.81 8.67 5.20
C GLY A 64 9.72 9.18 6.16
N PRO A 65 9.03 10.30 5.86
CA PRO A 65 7.94 10.79 6.69
C PRO A 65 6.78 9.79 6.83
N LYS A 66 6.43 9.08 5.76
CA LYS A 66 5.37 8.05 5.77
C LYS A 66 5.75 6.87 6.66
N VAL A 67 6.99 6.38 6.56
CA VAL A 67 7.50 5.29 7.40
C VAL A 67 7.57 5.71 8.87
N LYS A 68 8.03 6.93 9.17
CA LYS A 68 8.04 7.47 10.54
C LYS A 68 6.64 7.54 11.13
N LYS A 69 5.66 8.05 10.37
CA LYS A 69 4.26 8.12 10.80
C LYS A 69 3.68 6.73 11.07
N PHE A 70 3.95 5.77 10.18
CA PHE A 70 3.51 4.38 10.36
C PHE A 70 4.08 3.78 11.66
N LYS A 71 5.40 3.86 11.88
CA LYS A 71 6.04 3.32 13.09
C LYS A 71 5.49 3.96 14.37
N ALA A 72 5.17 5.25 14.35
CA ALA A 72 4.59 5.93 15.50
C ALA A 72 3.15 5.48 15.79
N LEU A 73 2.31 5.31 14.75
CA LEU A 73 0.90 4.94 14.90
C LEU A 73 0.68 3.46 15.25
N PHE A 74 1.61 2.59 14.86
CA PHE A 74 1.47 1.14 15.00
C PHE A 74 2.61 0.53 15.81
N ALA A 75 3.19 1.29 16.74
CA ALA A 75 4.34 0.87 17.56
C ALA A 75 4.09 -0.47 18.27
N ASP A 76 2.86 -0.72 18.73
CA ASP A 76 2.42 -1.94 19.40
C ASP A 76 2.32 -3.17 18.47
N LYS A 77 2.31 -2.94 17.14
CA LYS A 77 2.17 -3.99 16.12
C LYS A 77 3.47 -4.25 15.35
N LEU A 78 4.53 -3.51 15.67
CA LEU A 78 5.83 -3.75 15.07
C LEU A 78 6.33 -5.12 15.52
N LYS A 79 6.93 -5.86 14.58
CA LYS A 79 7.58 -7.13 14.91
C LYS A 79 8.64 -6.87 15.97
N THR A 80 8.62 -7.68 17.03
CA THR A 80 9.76 -7.80 17.95
C THR A 80 10.93 -8.40 17.17
N GLU A 81 12.13 -7.89 17.41
CA GLU A 81 13.36 -8.46 16.82
C GLU A 81 13.60 -9.91 17.28
#